data_AF-A0A1Q5SPY1-F1
#
_entry.id   AF-A0A1Q5SPY1-F1
#
_cell.length_a   1.000
_cell.length_b   1.000
_cell.length_c   1.000
_cell.angle_alpha   90.00
_cell.angle_beta   90.00
_cell.angle_gamma   90.00
#
_symmetry.space_group_name_H-M   'P 1'
#
loop_
_entity.id
_entity.type
_entity.pdbx_description
1 polymer ?
#
loop_
_entity_poly.entity_id
_entity_poly.type
_entity_poly.pdbx_seq_one_letter_code
_entity_poly.pdbx_strand_id
1 'polypeptide(L)'
;MKFLFAAVMLASAVVGFSEAARAAGGCGPGWYRGAYGHCRPMRGPVVVARPPVVVAPPVVVAPRPRVCPYGFRWYAGRCRPL
;
A
#
# COMPACT_ATOMS: atom_id res chain seq x y z
N MET A 1 -51.40 16.10 -30.42
CA MET A 1 -50.89 14.72 -30.57
C MET A 1 -49.45 14.64 -31.09
N LYS A 2 -49.10 15.37 -32.15
CA LYS A 2 -47.71 15.53 -32.67
C LYS A 2 -46.64 15.69 -31.59
N PHE A 3 -46.85 16.60 -30.64
CA PHE A 3 -45.87 16.92 -29.60
C PHE A 3 -45.74 15.84 -28.53
N LEU A 4 -46.82 15.08 -28.28
CA LEU A 4 -46.77 13.94 -27.36
C LEU A 4 -45.91 12.81 -27.96
N PHE A 5 -46.11 12.50 -29.25
CA PHE A 5 -45.25 11.54 -29.94
C PHE A 5 -43.79 11.99 -30.01
N ALA A 6 -43.54 13.27 -30.28
CA ALA A 6 -42.19 13.82 -30.27
C ALA A 6 -41.54 13.73 -28.88
N ALA A 7 -42.28 14.06 -27.82
CA ALA A 7 -41.79 13.98 -26.44
C ALA A 7 -41.47 12.54 -26.01
N VAL A 8 -42.33 11.58 -26.35
CA VAL A 8 -42.10 10.16 -26.05
C VAL A 8 -40.86 9.63 -26.78
N MET A 9 -40.71 9.93 -28.08
CA MET A 9 -39.53 9.51 -28.84
C MET A 9 -38.23 10.10 -28.28
N LEU A 10 -38.27 11.37 -27.87
CA LEU A 10 -37.11 12.07 -27.32
C LEU A 10 -36.77 11.55 -25.92
N ALA A 11 -37.75 11.24 -25.08
CA ALA A 11 -37.54 10.63 -23.77
C ALA A 11 -36.93 9.22 -23.88
N SER A 12 -37.44 8.37 -24.77
CA SER A 12 -36.91 7.02 -25.00
C SER A 12 -35.46 7.05 -25.48
N ALA A 13 -35.13 7.99 -26.37
CA ALA A 13 -33.76 8.22 -26.82
C ALA A 13 -32.84 8.60 -25.65
N VAL A 14 -33.21 9.59 -24.84
CA VAL A 14 -32.38 10.07 -23.73
C VAL A 14 -32.09 8.97 -22.71
N VAL A 15 -33.06 8.10 -22.41
CA VAL A 15 -32.87 6.96 -21.50
C VAL A 15 -31.90 5.94 -22.10
N GLY A 16 -32.14 5.49 -23.34
CA GLY A 16 -31.29 4.49 -24.00
C GLY A 16 -29.84 4.93 -24.21
N PHE A 17 -29.60 6.21 -24.57
CA PHE A 17 -28.24 6.74 -24.72
C PHE A 17 -27.57 7.06 -23.38
N SER A 18 -28.35 7.30 -22.33
CA SER A 18 -27.80 7.57 -21.00
C SER A 18 -27.25 6.31 -20.37
N GLU A 19 -27.96 5.18 -20.43
CA GLU A 19 -27.48 3.92 -19.87
C GLU A 19 -26.17 3.45 -20.53
N ALA A 20 -26.05 3.62 -21.85
CA ALA A 20 -24.82 3.35 -22.59
C ALA A 20 -23.65 4.27 -22.20
N ALA A 21 -23.89 5.44 -21.62
CA ALA A 21 -22.81 6.36 -21.26
C ALA A 21 -22.31 6.20 -19.83
N ARG A 22 -23.12 5.64 -18.91
CA ARG A 22 -22.90 5.85 -17.46
C ARG A 22 -22.02 4.81 -16.76
N ALA A 23 -21.73 3.65 -17.33
CA ALA A 23 -20.99 2.61 -16.60
C ALA A 23 -19.46 2.81 -16.59
N ALA A 24 -18.85 3.23 -17.71
CA ALA A 24 -17.42 3.54 -17.80
C ALA A 24 -17.06 4.20 -19.15
N GLY A 25 -17.79 5.24 -19.54
CA GLY A 25 -17.76 5.73 -20.93
C GLY A 25 -18.32 4.71 -21.93
N GLY A 26 -19.24 3.85 -21.48
CA GLY A 26 -19.85 2.77 -22.26
C GLY A 26 -19.13 1.43 -22.27
N CYS A 27 -18.09 1.26 -21.45
CA CYS A 27 -17.58 -0.07 -21.15
C CYS A 27 -18.36 -0.67 -19.97
N GLY A 28 -18.73 -1.95 -20.05
CA GLY A 28 -19.52 -2.64 -19.01
C GLY A 28 -18.78 -2.80 -17.67
N PRO A 29 -19.42 -3.39 -16.64
CA PRO A 29 -18.83 -3.58 -15.32
C PRO A 29 -17.47 -4.28 -15.36
N GLY A 30 -16.46 -3.74 -14.66
CA GLY A 30 -15.09 -4.27 -14.66
C GLY A 30 -14.22 -3.81 -15.83
N TRP A 31 -14.72 -2.90 -16.67
CA TRP A 31 -13.99 -2.34 -17.80
C TRP A 31 -13.99 -0.81 -17.74
N TYR A 32 -12.99 -0.17 -18.35
CA TYR A 32 -12.91 1.29 -18.48
C TYR A 32 -12.57 1.70 -19.92
N ARG A 33 -13.07 2.85 -20.37
CA ARG A 33 -12.69 3.44 -21.66
C ARG A 33 -11.31 4.08 -21.54
N GLY A 34 -10.35 3.61 -22.35
CA GLY A 34 -9.02 4.18 -22.46
C GLY A 34 -9.01 5.49 -23.26
N ALA A 35 -7.87 6.19 -23.23
CA ALA A 35 -7.70 7.48 -23.91
C ALA A 35 -7.97 7.45 -25.43
N TYR A 36 -7.74 6.30 -26.07
CA TYR A 36 -8.00 6.11 -27.51
C TYR A 36 -9.38 5.48 -27.80
N GLY A 37 -10.28 5.45 -26.81
CA GLY A 37 -11.67 5.02 -26.98
C GLY A 37 -11.93 3.52 -26.87
N HIS A 38 -10.90 2.67 -26.77
CA HIS A 38 -11.06 1.23 -26.56
C HIS A 38 -11.38 0.87 -25.10
N CYS A 39 -12.16 -0.19 -24.89
CA CYS A 39 -12.41 -0.73 -23.56
C CYS A 39 -11.21 -1.54 -23.07
N ARG A 40 -10.76 -1.29 -21.85
CA ARG A 40 -9.71 -2.04 -21.16
C ARG A 40 -10.24 -2.69 -19.89
N PRO A 41 -9.77 -3.89 -19.53
CA PRO A 41 -10.15 -4.50 -18.27
C PRO A 41 -9.53 -3.71 -17.11
N MET A 42 -10.31 -3.48 -16.06
CA MET A 42 -9.76 -2.99 -14.79
C MET A 42 -8.81 -4.07 -14.25
N ARG A 43 -7.58 -3.69 -13.91
CA ARG A 43 -6.68 -4.62 -13.21
C ARG A 43 -7.26 -4.88 -11.82
N GLY A 44 -7.28 -6.16 -11.43
CA GLY A 44 -7.74 -6.58 -10.11
C GLY A 44 -6.95 -5.92 -8.98
N PRO A 45 -7.42 -6.04 -7.74
CA PRO A 45 -6.78 -5.43 -6.58
C PRO A 45 -5.30 -5.80 -6.50
N VAL A 46 -4.43 -4.79 -6.42
CA VAL A 46 -2.99 -4.98 -6.20
C VAL A 46 -2.80 -5.35 -4.72
N VAL A 47 -2.52 -6.62 -4.45
CA VAL A 47 -2.18 -7.07 -3.11
C VAL A 47 -0.71 -6.75 -2.84
N VAL A 48 -0.45 -5.74 -2.02
CA VAL A 48 0.90 -5.43 -1.54
C VAL A 48 1.16 -6.25 -0.28
N ALA A 49 2.08 -7.21 -0.36
CA ALA A 49 2.52 -7.97 0.81
C ALA A 49 3.20 -7.04 1.82
N ARG A 50 2.87 -7.17 3.11
CA ARG A 50 3.53 -6.42 4.17
C ARG A 50 5.01 -6.82 4.22
N PRO A 51 5.95 -5.86 4.34
CA PRO A 51 7.37 -6.21 4.49
C PRO A 51 7.61 -7.00 5.78
N PRO A 52 8.64 -7.86 5.80
CA PRO A 52 8.99 -8.63 6.99
C PRO A 52 9.45 -7.70 8.13
N VAL A 53 9.12 -8.07 9.37
CA VAL A 53 9.63 -7.41 10.58
C VAL A 53 10.98 -8.03 10.92
N VAL A 54 12.05 -7.22 10.92
CA VAL A 54 13.39 -7.67 11.31
C VAL A 54 13.68 -7.21 12.73
N VAL A 55 13.99 -8.15 13.63
CA VAL A 55 14.40 -7.86 15.02
C VAL A 55 15.92 -7.92 15.10
N ALA A 56 16.54 -6.87 15.63
CA ALA A 56 17.98 -6.83 15.84
C ALA A 56 18.39 -7.81 16.96
N PRO A 57 19.52 -8.52 16.83
CA PRO A 57 20.02 -9.38 17.89
C PRO A 57 20.44 -8.56 19.12
N PRO A 58 20.36 -9.13 20.33
CA PRO A 58 20.80 -8.47 21.55
C PRO A 58 22.31 -8.19 21.53
N VAL A 59 22.71 -7.02 21.98
CA VAL A 59 24.13 -6.66 22.16
C VAL A 59 24.63 -7.24 23.48
N VAL A 60 25.59 -8.16 23.43
CA VAL A 60 26.25 -8.71 24.63
C VAL A 60 27.49 -7.88 24.96
N VAL A 61 27.48 -7.16 26.08
CA VAL A 61 28.68 -6.50 26.61
C VAL A 61 29.41 -7.46 27.53
N ALA A 62 30.52 -8.02 27.06
CA ALA A 62 31.38 -8.84 27.91
C ALA A 62 32.03 -7.97 29.01
N PRO A 63 32.04 -8.42 30.28
CA PRO A 63 32.80 -7.76 31.33
C PRO A 63 34.28 -7.74 30.94
N ARG A 64 34.90 -6.55 30.91
CA ARG A 64 36.35 -6.45 30.72
C ARG A 64 37.04 -7.16 31.89
N PRO A 65 38.00 -8.06 31.63
CA PRO A 65 38.75 -8.69 32.70
C PRO A 65 39.49 -7.61 33.49
N ARG A 66 39.27 -7.56 34.80
CA ARG A 66 39.93 -6.62 35.72
C ARG A 66 41.31 -7.18 36.07
N VAL A 67 42.25 -7.09 35.13
CA VAL A 67 43.61 -7.60 35.32
C VAL A 67 44.47 -6.53 35.98
N CYS A 68 45.05 -6.84 37.14
CA CYS A 68 46.07 -6.03 37.79
C CYS A 68 47.46 -6.68 37.64
N PRO A 69 48.55 -5.91 37.58
CA PRO A 69 49.90 -6.43 37.66
C PRO A 69 50.13 -7.24 38.94
N TYR A 70 51.11 -8.14 38.91
CA TYR A 70 51.50 -8.93 40.08
C TYR A 70 51.84 -8.01 41.26
N GLY A 71 51.33 -8.32 42.46
CA GLY A 71 51.49 -7.47 43.65
C GLY A 71 50.41 -6.39 43.83
N PHE A 72 49.41 -6.32 42.95
CA PHE A 72 48.31 -5.36 43.05
C PHE A 72 46.93 -6.05 43.02
N ARG A 73 45.98 -5.59 43.84
CA ARG A 73 44.57 -6.01 43.82
C ARG A 73 43.66 -4.95 43.21
N TRP A 74 42.60 -5.39 42.55
CA TRP A 74 41.55 -4.50 42.09
C TRP A 74 40.71 -4.01 43.29
N TYR A 75 40.63 -2.69 43.51
CA TYR A 75 39.78 -2.11 44.54
C TYR A 75 39.28 -0.73 44.12
N ALA A 76 37.96 -0.52 44.20
CA ALA A 76 37.31 0.76 43.86
C ALA A 76 37.67 1.32 42.46
N GLY A 77 37.71 0.46 41.44
CA GLY A 77 37.93 0.89 40.05
C GLY A 77 39.39 1.05 39.62
N ARG A 78 40.36 0.74 40.49
CA ARG A 78 41.80 0.85 40.22
C ARG A 78 42.59 -0.29 40.84
N CYS A 79 43.78 -0.56 40.31
CA CYS A 79 44.74 -1.44 40.96
C CYS A 79 45.38 -0.72 42.16
N ARG A 80 45.48 -1.41 43.30
CA ARG A 80 46.13 -0.95 44.53
C ARG A 80 47.16 -1.99 44.97
N PRO A 81 48.31 -1.60 45.52
CA PRO A 81 49.28 -2.56 46.05
C PRO A 81 48.64 -3.40 47.16
N LEU A 82 49.08 -4.66 47.27
CA LEU A 82 48.73 -5.56 48.37
C LEU A 82 49.23 -5.01 49.71
#